data_AF-A0A9P0LA22-F1
#
_entry.id   AF-A0A9P0LA22-F1
#
_cell.length_a   1.000
_cell.length_b   1.000
_cell.length_c   1.000
_cell.angle_alpha   90.00
_cell.angle_beta   90.00
_cell.angle_gamma   90.00
#
_symmetry.space_group_name_H-M   'P 1'
#
loop_
_entity.id
_entity.type
_entity.pdbx_description
1 polymer ?
#
loop_
_entity_poly.entity_id
_entity_poly.type
_entity_poly.pdbx_seq_one_letter_code
_entity_poly.pdbx_strand_id
1 'polypeptide(L)'
;MKSKQARGEEYINSANKLIQKKTTGPNCHCRKRCFTKIDDTQRQNILEQFYSTGDKTKQDIYLGGLISVSNVKRKRPTTGEGREKSNTYQYKLRAGSQETIVCKKHSVLCMEYQKIECLRLPKSDAG
;
A
#
# COMPACT_ATOMS: atom_id res chain seq x y z
N MET A 1 -13.87 17.54 -8.84
CA MET A 1 -13.42 17.12 -7.49
C MET A 1 -12.57 15.85 -7.46
N LYS A 2 -12.87 14.80 -8.24
CA LYS A 2 -12.08 13.55 -8.26
C LYS A 2 -10.63 13.72 -8.76
N SER A 3 -10.37 14.71 -9.63
CA SER A 3 -9.06 14.96 -10.21
C SER A 3 -8.01 15.43 -9.19
N LYS A 4 -8.35 16.40 -8.33
CA LYS A 4 -7.44 16.89 -7.26
C LYS A 4 -7.07 15.76 -6.28
N GLN A 5 -8.05 14.91 -5.94
CA GLN A 5 -7.84 13.71 -5.13
C GLN A 5 -6.87 12.73 -5.78
N ALA A 6 -7.07 12.43 -7.07
CA ALA A 6 -6.21 11.53 -7.82
C ALA A 6 -4.80 12.10 -8.05
N ARG A 7 -4.61 13.42 -7.98
CA ARG A 7 -3.31 14.08 -8.05
C ARG A 7 -2.65 14.32 -6.69
N GLY A 8 -3.30 13.90 -5.60
CA GLY A 8 -2.81 14.12 -4.25
C GLY A 8 -2.69 15.61 -3.88
N GLU A 9 -3.41 16.48 -4.58
CA GLU A 9 -3.42 17.92 -4.35
C GLU A 9 -4.34 18.27 -3.17
N GLU A 10 -4.15 19.46 -2.61
CA GLU A 10 -5.04 19.99 -1.59
C GLU A 10 -6.45 20.26 -2.14
N TYR A 11 -7.48 19.89 -1.37
CA TYR A 11 -8.87 20.14 -1.75
C TYR A 11 -9.78 20.26 -0.53
N ILE A 12 -10.91 20.93 -0.73
CA ILE A 12 -12.00 20.99 0.26
C ILE A 12 -12.96 19.83 -0.02
N ASN A 13 -13.23 19.01 0.99
CA ASN A 13 -14.18 17.92 0.88
C ASN A 13 -15.64 18.41 0.97
N SER A 14 -16.61 17.53 0.75
CA SER A 14 -18.05 17.86 0.86
C SER A 14 -18.48 18.27 2.28
N ALA A 15 -17.65 18.02 3.29
CA ALA A 15 -17.86 18.43 4.67
C ALA A 15 -17.14 19.74 5.02
N ASN A 16 -16.72 20.53 4.01
CA ASN A 16 -15.97 21.78 4.15
C ASN A 16 -14.66 21.68 4.94
N LYS A 17 -14.06 20.48 5.00
CA LYS A 17 -12.73 20.28 5.59
C LYS A 17 -11.65 20.38 4.52
N LEU A 18 -10.60 21.14 4.83
CA LEU A 18 -9.39 21.21 4.04
C LEU A 18 -8.61 19.89 4.17
N ILE A 19 -8.38 19.21 3.06
CA ILE A 19 -7.52 18.04 2.97
C ILE A 19 -6.21 18.49 2.35
N GLN A 20 -5.12 18.43 3.13
CA GLN A 20 -3.79 18.86 2.70
C GLN A 20 -3.24 18.00 1.55
N LYS A 21 -2.28 18.58 0.82
CA LYS A 21 -1.49 17.87 -0.20
C LYS A 21 -0.82 16.64 0.40
N LYS A 22 -0.78 15.56 -0.38
CA LYS A 22 -0.18 14.29 0.00
C LYS A 22 1.34 14.38 0.04
N THR A 23 1.93 13.88 1.12
CA THR A 23 3.38 13.84 1.35
C THR A 23 3.79 12.46 1.84
N THR A 24 5.09 12.19 1.84
CA THR A 24 5.64 10.95 2.40
C THR A 24 5.39 10.89 3.90
N GLY A 25 4.84 9.78 4.39
CA GLY A 25 4.55 9.61 5.82
C GLY A 25 5.80 9.44 6.72
N PRO A 26 5.61 9.47 8.05
CA PRO A 26 6.68 9.36 9.04
C PRO A 26 7.32 7.96 9.08
N ASN A 27 8.47 7.87 9.76
CA ASN A 27 9.21 6.61 9.89
C ASN A 27 8.35 5.50 10.53
N CYS A 28 8.27 4.35 9.85
CA CYS A 28 7.47 3.21 10.30
C CYS A 28 8.13 2.39 11.42
N HIS A 29 9.41 2.62 11.74
CA HIS A 29 10.22 1.94 12.78
C HIS A 29 10.12 0.40 12.78
N CYS A 30 9.79 -0.19 11.63
CA CYS A 30 9.53 -1.62 11.56
C CYS A 30 10.84 -2.42 11.46
N ARG A 31 10.77 -3.71 11.81
CA ARG A 31 11.90 -4.67 11.70
C ARG A 31 12.48 -4.79 10.29
N LYS A 32 11.71 -4.44 9.25
CA LYS A 32 12.17 -4.45 7.86
C LYS A 32 13.04 -3.25 7.48
N ARG A 33 13.21 -2.28 8.38
CA ARG A 33 14.05 -1.07 8.21
C ARG A 33 13.75 -0.32 6.91
N CYS A 34 12.47 -0.13 6.59
CA CYS A 34 12.06 0.38 5.28
C CYS A 34 12.65 1.76 4.95
N PHE A 35 12.70 2.68 5.92
CA PHE A 35 13.28 4.02 5.75
C PHE A 35 14.80 4.04 5.57
N THR A 36 15.49 2.95 5.90
CA THR A 36 16.92 2.79 5.64
C THR A 36 17.17 2.20 4.26
N LYS A 37 16.23 1.38 3.76
CA LYS A 37 16.36 0.71 2.46
C LYS A 37 15.95 1.57 1.28
N ILE A 38 15.02 2.50 1.53
CA ILE A 38 14.48 3.41 0.53
C ILE A 38 14.82 4.80 1.05
N ASP A 39 15.58 5.57 0.29
CA ASP A 39 15.93 6.93 0.66
C ASP A 39 14.73 7.89 0.52
N ASP A 40 14.90 9.14 0.93
CA ASP A 40 13.82 10.12 0.86
C ASP A 40 13.46 10.51 -0.58
N THR A 41 14.47 10.65 -1.43
CA THR A 41 14.31 10.99 -2.85
C THR A 41 13.50 9.94 -3.60
N GLN A 42 13.76 8.66 -3.37
CA GLN A 42 13.03 7.53 -3.93
C GLN A 42 11.58 7.53 -3.44
N ARG A 43 11.33 7.78 -2.15
CA ARG A 43 9.96 7.89 -1.64
C ARG A 43 9.19 9.02 -2.31
N GLN A 44 9.83 10.18 -2.44
CA GLN A 44 9.24 11.35 -3.09
C GLN A 44 8.99 11.10 -4.58
N ASN A 45 9.94 10.49 -5.29
CA ASN A 45 9.77 10.11 -6.69
C ASN A 45 8.62 9.12 -6.88
N ILE A 46 8.51 8.11 -6.02
CA ILE A 46 7.40 7.15 -6.07
C ILE A 46 6.06 7.86 -5.84
N LEU A 47 6.00 8.76 -4.86
CA LEU A 47 4.80 9.56 -4.55
C LEU A 47 4.39 10.42 -5.76
N GLU A 48 5.34 11.12 -6.37
CA GLU A 48 5.10 11.97 -7.54
C GLU A 48 4.69 11.16 -8.77
N GLN A 49 5.34 10.03 -9.03
CA GLN A 49 4.96 9.11 -10.12
C GLN A 49 3.53 8.57 -9.91
N PHE A 50 3.20 8.18 -8.68
CA PHE A 50 1.88 7.68 -8.35
C PHE A 50 0.78 8.72 -8.60
N TYR A 51 0.99 9.95 -8.13
CA TYR A 51 -0.01 11.01 -8.26
C TYR A 51 -0.02 11.70 -9.64
N SER A 52 1.09 11.71 -10.38
CA SER A 52 1.13 12.24 -11.76
C SER A 52 0.21 11.47 -12.72
N THR A 53 -0.07 10.21 -12.42
CA THR A 53 -1.04 9.39 -13.16
C THR A 53 -2.44 10.03 -13.20
N GLY A 54 -2.86 10.69 -12.11
CA GLY A 54 -4.12 11.45 -12.05
C GLY A 54 -5.40 10.63 -12.23
N ASP A 55 -5.31 9.30 -12.25
CA ASP A 55 -6.41 8.36 -12.44
C ASP A 55 -6.38 7.29 -11.37
N LYS A 56 -7.46 7.23 -10.60
CA LYS A 56 -7.63 6.29 -9.49
C LYS A 56 -7.58 4.83 -9.93
N THR A 57 -8.12 4.49 -11.10
CA THR A 57 -8.15 3.10 -11.56
C THR A 57 -6.74 2.61 -11.84
N LYS A 58 -5.93 3.44 -12.50
CA LYS A 58 -4.52 3.14 -12.78
C LYS A 58 -3.69 3.06 -11.51
N GLN A 59 -3.96 3.94 -10.55
CA GLN A 59 -3.35 3.91 -9.22
C GLN A 59 -3.67 2.61 -8.47
N ASP A 60 -4.93 2.16 -8.51
CA ASP A 60 -5.36 0.91 -7.88
C ASP A 60 -4.67 -0.32 -8.51
N ILE A 61 -4.53 -0.33 -9.85
CA ILE A 61 -3.78 -1.37 -10.58
C ILE A 61 -2.31 -1.35 -10.17
N TYR A 62 -1.68 -0.17 -10.12
CA TYR A 62 -0.28 -0.03 -9.72
C TYR A 62 -0.06 -0.59 -8.30
N LEU A 63 -0.93 -0.24 -7.35
CA LEU A 63 -0.88 -0.77 -5.99
C LEU A 63 -1.08 -2.28 -5.93
N GLY A 64 -2.00 -2.82 -6.73
CA GLY A 64 -2.20 -4.27 -6.87
C GLY A 64 -0.93 -4.98 -7.31
N GLY A 65 -0.18 -4.39 -8.25
CA GLY A 65 1.11 -4.93 -8.71
C GLY A 65 2.22 -4.95 -7.66
N LEU A 66 2.08 -4.17 -6.58
CA LEU A 66 3.04 -4.12 -5.47
C LEU A 66 2.72 -5.11 -4.35
N ILE A 67 1.60 -5.84 -4.45
CA ILE A 67 1.17 -6.83 -3.47
C ILE A 67 1.32 -8.22 -4.09
N SER A 68 2.11 -9.07 -3.45
CA SER A 68 2.21 -10.49 -3.79
C SER A 68 1.44 -11.32 -2.78
N VAL A 69 0.55 -12.19 -3.27
CA VAL A 69 -0.23 -13.13 -2.45
C VAL A 69 0.36 -14.54 -2.63
N SER A 70 0.56 -15.25 -1.53
CA SER A 70 1.03 -16.64 -1.56
C SER A 70 0.30 -17.49 -0.53
N ASN A 71 -0.01 -18.74 -0.88
CA ASN A 71 -0.58 -19.71 0.05
C ASN A 71 0.37 -20.03 1.20
N VAL A 72 -0.16 -20.25 2.39
CA VAL A 72 0.63 -20.62 3.57
C VAL A 72 1.21 -22.03 3.37
N LYS A 73 2.53 -22.10 3.15
CA LYS A 73 3.26 -23.36 2.89
C LYS A 73 3.52 -24.20 4.14
N ARG A 74 3.54 -23.59 5.33
CA ARG A 74 3.82 -24.28 6.59
C ARG A 74 2.98 -23.70 7.72
N LYS A 75 2.20 -24.54 8.39
CA LYS A 75 1.45 -24.19 9.59
C LYS A 75 2.27 -24.57 10.82
N ARG A 76 2.32 -23.70 11.83
CA ARG A 76 2.81 -24.08 13.17
C ARG A 76 1.64 -24.78 13.88
N PRO A 77 1.86 -25.88 14.61
CA PRO A 77 0.83 -26.46 15.47
C PRO A 77 0.34 -25.38 16.44
N THR A 78 -0.96 -25.14 16.47
CA THR A 78 -1.64 -24.20 17.36
C THR A 78 -2.66 -24.96 18.19
N THR A 79 -3.03 -24.43 19.36
CA THR A 79 -4.05 -24.98 20.28
C THR A 79 -5.48 -24.96 19.72
N GLY A 80 -5.67 -24.73 18.41
CA GLY A 80 -6.98 -24.58 17.77
C GLY A 80 -7.63 -23.20 17.97
N GLU A 81 -7.07 -22.35 18.81
CA GLU A 81 -7.61 -21.01 19.09
C GLU A 81 -7.07 -19.99 18.07
N GLY A 82 -7.88 -19.69 17.05
CA GLY A 82 -7.63 -18.60 16.13
C GLY A 82 -8.11 -18.86 14.70
N ARG A 83 -8.38 -17.78 13.97
CA ARG A 83 -8.77 -17.87 12.55
C ARG A 83 -7.62 -18.39 11.70
N GLU A 84 -7.87 -19.46 10.97
CA GLU A 84 -6.91 -20.00 10.01
C GLU A 84 -6.56 -18.97 8.94
N LYS A 85 -5.25 -18.80 8.71
CA LYS A 85 -4.73 -17.99 7.60
C LYS A 85 -4.38 -18.92 6.45
N SER A 86 -5.13 -18.82 5.36
CA SER A 86 -4.82 -19.53 4.10
C SER A 86 -3.74 -18.81 3.30
N ASN A 87 -3.68 -17.48 3.39
CA ASN A 87 -2.85 -16.63 2.54
C ASN A 87 -1.89 -15.74 3.34
N THR A 88 -0.74 -15.47 2.73
CA THR A 88 0.26 -14.49 3.18
C THR A 88 0.40 -13.38 2.14
N TYR A 89 0.56 -12.15 2.61
CA TYR A 89 0.72 -10.95 1.78
C TYR A 89 2.13 -10.38 1.93
N GLN A 90 2.80 -10.14 0.82
CA GLN A 90 4.07 -9.44 0.76
C GLN A 90 3.87 -8.11 0.04
N TYR A 91 4.35 -7.03 0.66
CA TYR A 91 4.27 -5.67 0.13
C TYR A 91 5.64 -5.26 -0.39
N LYS A 92 5.66 -4.64 -1.56
CA LYS A 92 6.88 -4.18 -2.23
C LYS A 92 6.76 -2.70 -2.60
N LEU A 93 7.90 -2.06 -2.83
CA LEU A 93 8.00 -0.76 -3.49
C LEU A 93 8.98 -0.88 -4.66
N ARG A 94 8.67 -0.20 -5.76
CA ARG A 94 9.50 -0.12 -6.95
C ARG A 94 10.14 1.26 -7.00
N ALA A 95 11.47 1.30 -6.96
CA ALA A 95 12.25 2.50 -7.21
C ALA A 95 13.12 2.23 -8.44
N GLY A 96 12.66 2.68 -9.62
CA GLY A 96 13.30 2.33 -10.89
C GLY A 96 13.25 0.82 -11.16
N SER A 97 14.42 0.19 -11.34
CA SER A 97 14.54 -1.25 -11.58
C SER A 97 14.55 -2.10 -10.31
N GLN A 98 14.61 -1.49 -9.13
CA GLN A 98 14.75 -2.22 -7.86
C GLN A 98 13.40 -2.42 -7.18
N GLU A 99 13.09 -3.68 -6.83
CA GLU A 99 11.97 -4.03 -5.95
C GLU A 99 12.45 -4.27 -4.52
N THR A 100 11.94 -3.49 -3.57
CA THR A 100 12.25 -3.63 -2.15
C THR A 100 11.05 -4.13 -1.37
N ILE A 101 11.22 -5.18 -0.58
CA ILE A 101 10.17 -5.69 0.33
C ILE A 101 10.03 -4.75 1.53
N VAL A 102 8.81 -4.28 1.75
CA VAL A 102 8.47 -3.33 2.80
C VAL A 102 7.40 -3.88 3.74
N CYS A 103 7.08 -3.13 4.79
CA CYS A 103 5.93 -3.43 5.65
C CYS A 103 4.65 -2.82 5.07
N LYS A 104 3.49 -3.37 5.44
CA LYS A 104 2.18 -2.85 5.03
C LYS A 104 2.03 -1.35 5.35
N LYS A 105 2.53 -0.93 6.52
CA LYS A 105 2.49 0.49 6.91
C LYS A 105 3.30 1.34 5.95
N HIS A 106 4.52 0.95 5.59
CA HIS A 106 5.37 1.78 4.75
C HIS A 106 4.90 1.89 3.30
N SER A 107 4.37 0.81 2.72
CA SER A 107 3.75 0.87 1.38
C SER A 107 2.55 1.81 1.35
N VAL A 108 1.79 1.86 2.44
CA VAL A 108 0.61 2.73 2.59
C VAL A 108 1.00 4.17 2.97
N LEU A 109 2.02 4.35 3.81
CA LEU A 109 2.52 5.67 4.24
C LEU A 109 3.19 6.44 3.10
N CYS A 110 3.70 5.74 2.08
CA CYS A 110 4.24 6.39 0.88
C CYS A 110 3.18 6.71 -0.17
N MET A 111 1.95 6.16 -0.11
CA MET A 111 0.96 6.29 -1.21
C MET A 111 -0.50 6.46 -0.75
N GLU A 112 -0.70 6.76 0.53
CA GLU A 112 -1.97 6.92 1.26
C GLU A 112 -3.15 6.09 0.71
N TYR A 113 -3.30 4.87 1.24
CA TYR A 113 -4.46 4.02 0.95
C TYR A 113 -5.23 3.66 2.23
N GLN A 114 -6.33 4.37 2.48
CA GLN A 114 -7.27 4.10 3.59
C GLN A 114 -8.25 2.94 3.28
N LYS A 115 -8.09 2.20 2.17
CA LYS A 115 -9.03 1.12 1.76
C LYS A 115 -8.36 -0.20 1.34
N ILE A 116 -7.33 -0.67 2.05
CA ILE A 116 -6.93 -2.10 1.98
C ILE A 116 -7.88 -2.99 2.82
N GLU A 117 -9.14 -2.62 2.94
CA GLU A 117 -10.24 -3.53 3.27
C GLU A 117 -10.97 -4.01 2.01
N CYS A 118 -10.81 -3.34 0.86
CA CYS A 118 -11.66 -3.56 -0.33
C CYS A 118 -11.02 -4.29 -1.50
N LEU A 119 -9.75 -4.72 -1.44
CA LEU A 119 -9.33 -5.84 -2.28
C LEU A 119 -9.97 -7.10 -1.69
N ARG A 120 -11.27 -7.28 -1.98
CA ARG A 120 -11.97 -8.56 -1.92
C ARG A 120 -11.16 -9.53 -2.76
N LEU A 121 -10.22 -10.19 -2.10
CA LEU A 121 -9.63 -11.39 -2.65
C LEU A 121 -10.79 -12.37 -2.81
N PRO A 122 -10.91 -13.05 -3.97
CA PRO A 122 -11.92 -14.07 -4.12
C PRO A 122 -11.76 -15.05 -2.96
N LYS A 123 -12.84 -15.26 -2.22
CA LYS A 123 -12.90 -16.42 -1.33
C LYS A 123 -12.69 -17.60 -2.28
N SER A 124 -11.60 -18.33 -2.08
CA SER A 124 -11.45 -19.64 -2.69
C SER A 124 -12.62 -20.48 -2.18
N ASP A 125 -13.63 -20.66 -3.01
CA ASP A 125 -14.72 -21.58 -2.76
C ASP A 125 -14.10 -22.98 -2.67
N ALA A 126 -14.09 -23.53 -1.46
CA ALA A 126 -13.75 -24.91 -1.22
C ALA A 126 -14.97 -25.73 -1.61
N GLY A 127 -14.85 -26.47 -2.71
CA GLY A 127 -15.67 -27.65 -2.98
C GLY A 127 -15.19 -28.85 -2.17
#